data_AF-A0A9X0D751-F1
#
_entry.id   AF-A0A9X0D751-F1
#
_cell.length_a   1.000
_cell.length_b   1.000
_cell.length_c   1.000
_cell.angle_alpha   90.00
_cell.angle_beta   90.00
_cell.angle_gamma   90.00
#
_symmetry.space_group_name_H-M   'P 1'
#
loop_
_entity.id
_entity.type
_entity.pdbx_description
1 polymer ?
#
loop_
_entity_poly.entity_id
_entity_poly.type
_entity_poly.pdbx_seq_one_letter_code
_entity_poly.pdbx_strand_id
1 'polypeptide(L)'
;MPAKEPQTVILVSMDGMPWNLISGKFANTPNLDRVAKKGVKAEYIKTVVPDRVDRVMSWLKSDDPPRFVALYIDQPDWKGHSGGALSQEYKESIEQVDRDAVGYLLDQLEEESFIDKVNVIFVSDHNMVNTSSKRVILLDQYIDSSTYTLTESGSIGHIWPNEGKLDEIYNNLTKPKTPDHLTVYKKEDIPEDYHWKHNRRIPPIYVEPDVGWSVFMSNATVEPGKWVRGNHGWPPQKAETYSILFAQGPAFKVGYEIEPFSILDLYPMMCDLLGIEPRPNNGSMSIIKKMYKEEESPTAGQRSVVTWSSRALVACTAAVVALISL
;
A
#
# COMPACT_ATOMS: atom_id res chain seq x y z
N MET A 1 -2.41 48.18 -15.05
CA MET A 1 -1.57 48.27 -13.84
C MET A 1 -0.12 48.42 -14.28
N PRO A 2 0.72 49.22 -13.62
CA PRO A 2 2.14 49.28 -13.98
C PRO A 2 2.78 47.91 -13.80
N ALA A 3 3.66 47.52 -14.73
CA ALA A 3 4.44 46.30 -14.61
C ALA A 3 5.33 46.39 -13.37
N LYS A 4 5.24 45.39 -12.48
CA LYS A 4 6.10 45.30 -11.30
C LYS A 4 7.55 45.16 -11.77
N GLU A 5 8.46 45.94 -11.19
CA GLU A 5 9.89 45.72 -11.41
C GLU A 5 10.29 44.29 -10.98
N PRO A 6 11.12 43.59 -11.75
CA PRO A 6 11.52 42.22 -11.44
C PRO A 6 12.28 42.19 -10.11
N GLN A 7 11.78 41.38 -9.17
CA GLN A 7 12.38 41.15 -7.86
C GLN A 7 13.08 39.79 -7.84
N THR A 8 14.23 39.71 -7.17
CA THR A 8 14.89 38.42 -6.90
C THR A 8 14.22 37.75 -5.70
N VAL A 9 13.84 36.47 -5.84
CA VAL A 9 13.24 35.66 -4.77
C VAL A 9 14.23 34.57 -4.34
N ILE A 10 14.47 34.48 -3.04
CA ILE A 10 15.26 33.39 -2.43
C ILE A 10 14.32 32.60 -1.51
N LEU A 11 14.07 31.34 -1.87
CA LEU A 11 13.29 30.39 -1.05
C LEU A 11 14.24 29.50 -0.25
N VAL A 12 14.07 29.45 1.08
CA VAL A 12 14.86 28.62 1.99
C VAL A 12 13.91 27.69 2.74
N SER A 13 14.05 26.38 2.52
CA SER A 13 13.29 25.34 3.24
C SER A 13 14.09 24.82 4.44
N MET A 14 13.41 24.58 5.56
CA MET A 14 13.98 24.05 6.80
C MET A 14 13.13 22.86 7.24
N ASP A 15 13.59 21.64 6.94
CA ASP A 15 12.86 20.39 7.17
C ASP A 15 12.59 20.14 8.66
N GLY A 16 11.42 19.59 8.97
CA GLY A 16 11.04 19.18 10.32
C GLY A 16 10.91 20.30 11.36
N MET A 17 10.88 21.58 10.96
CA MET A 17 10.77 22.72 11.89
C MET A 17 9.30 23.01 12.24
N PRO A 18 8.83 22.70 13.47
CA PRO A 18 7.41 22.81 13.80
C PRO A 18 7.04 24.24 14.24
N TRP A 19 5.93 24.76 13.70
CA TRP A 19 5.49 26.16 13.90
C TRP A 19 5.24 26.52 15.37
N ASN A 20 4.84 25.56 16.19
CA ASN A 20 4.40 25.76 17.58
C ASN A 20 5.54 25.72 18.60
N LEU A 21 6.75 25.27 18.23
CA LEU A 21 7.89 25.15 19.14
C LEU A 21 8.96 26.23 18.96
N ILE A 22 8.76 27.16 18.03
CA ILE A 22 9.69 28.26 17.73
C ILE A 22 9.26 29.58 18.40
N SER A 23 10.05 30.64 18.24
CA SER A 23 9.77 31.99 18.76
C SER A 23 9.59 32.04 20.28
N GLY A 24 10.45 31.33 21.02
CA GLY A 24 10.48 31.41 22.49
C GLY A 24 9.42 30.57 23.20
N LYS A 25 8.58 29.82 22.47
CA LYS A 25 7.63 28.86 23.06
C LYS A 25 8.34 27.63 23.63
N PHE A 26 9.35 27.12 22.92
CA PHE A 26 10.22 26.03 23.36
C PHE A 26 11.67 26.31 22.96
N ALA A 27 11.91 26.58 21.68
CA ALA A 27 13.21 26.96 21.14
C ALA A 27 13.34 28.49 21.03
N ASN A 28 14.51 29.02 21.41
CA ASN A 28 14.87 30.42 21.23
C ASN A 28 15.37 30.66 19.79
N THR A 29 14.64 31.41 18.98
CA THR A 29 14.91 31.60 17.54
C THR A 29 15.07 33.08 17.15
N PRO A 30 16.04 33.81 17.72
CA PRO A 30 16.12 35.28 17.61
C PRO A 30 16.26 35.80 16.18
N ASN A 31 16.80 34.98 15.27
CA ASN A 31 16.92 35.34 13.85
C ASN A 31 15.59 35.24 13.09
N LEU A 32 14.80 34.21 13.34
CA LEU A 32 13.44 34.10 12.78
C LEU A 32 12.52 35.17 13.38
N ASP A 33 12.70 35.49 14.66
CA ASP A 33 11.97 36.58 15.32
C ASP A 33 12.32 37.95 14.71
N ARG A 34 13.59 38.14 14.32
CA ARG A 34 14.04 39.33 13.58
C ARG A 34 13.42 39.40 12.18
N VAL A 35 13.29 38.27 11.48
CA VAL A 35 12.60 38.20 10.17
C VAL A 35 11.12 38.54 10.34
N ALA A 36 10.44 37.95 11.32
CA ALA A 36 9.03 38.25 11.62
C ALA A 36 8.82 39.72 12.00
N LYS A 37 9.72 40.32 12.79
CA LYS A 37 9.64 41.74 13.20
C LYS A 37 9.79 42.71 12.02
N LYS A 38 10.55 42.35 10.99
CA LYS A 38 10.81 43.19 9.80
C LYS A 38 10.03 42.76 8.56
N GLY A 39 9.21 41.72 8.67
CA GLY A 39 8.56 41.06 7.55
C GLY A 39 7.22 40.48 7.97
N VAL A 40 6.86 39.34 7.38
CA VAL A 40 5.59 38.65 7.65
C VAL A 40 5.88 37.27 8.23
N LYS A 41 5.09 36.88 9.23
CA LYS A 41 5.04 35.53 9.79
C LYS A 41 3.59 35.07 9.79
N ALA A 42 3.32 33.92 9.19
CA ALA A 42 2.06 33.21 9.40
C ALA A 42 2.06 32.55 10.79
N GLU A 43 0.90 32.40 11.42
CA GLU A 43 0.78 31.63 12.67
C GLU A 43 1.27 30.19 12.46
N TYR A 44 0.80 29.58 11.38
CA TYR A 44 1.32 28.38 10.75
C TYR A 44 0.98 28.42 9.26
N ILE A 45 1.69 27.63 8.46
CA ILE A 45 1.28 27.31 7.10
C ILE A 45 0.73 25.88 7.19
N LYS A 46 -0.49 25.66 6.69
CA LYS A 46 -1.05 24.30 6.62
C LYS A 46 -0.22 23.52 5.61
N THR A 47 0.41 22.44 6.05
CA THR A 47 1.01 21.49 5.13
C THR A 47 -0.12 20.87 4.32
N VAL A 48 0.04 20.90 3.01
CA VAL A 48 -0.89 20.30 2.07
C VAL A 48 -0.32 18.91 1.73
N VAL A 49 -0.90 17.85 2.33
CA VAL A 49 -0.76 16.46 1.85
C VAL A 49 -1.22 16.28 0.37
N PRO A 50 -2.16 17.11 -0.17
CA PRO A 50 -2.65 17.04 -1.55
C PRO A 50 -1.67 17.03 -2.72
N ASP A 51 -0.37 17.28 -2.57
CA ASP A 51 0.55 17.27 -3.73
C ASP A 51 0.42 15.97 -4.55
N ARG A 52 0.16 14.83 -3.89
CA ARG A 52 -0.05 13.56 -4.60
C ARG A 52 -1.40 13.51 -5.34
N VAL A 53 -2.50 13.94 -4.72
CA VAL A 53 -3.83 13.96 -5.38
C VAL A 53 -3.85 14.98 -6.51
N ASP A 54 -3.35 16.19 -6.28
CA ASP A 54 -3.21 17.25 -7.28
C ASP A 54 -2.37 16.77 -8.46
N ARG A 55 -1.30 16.01 -8.20
CA ARG A 55 -0.49 15.41 -9.24
C ARG A 55 -1.29 14.41 -10.06
N VAL A 56 -2.07 13.53 -9.44
CA VAL A 56 -2.99 12.61 -10.14
C VAL A 56 -3.97 13.39 -11.00
N MET A 57 -4.61 14.43 -10.46
CA MET A 57 -5.55 15.28 -11.21
C MET A 57 -4.86 15.98 -12.40
N SER A 58 -3.61 16.42 -12.22
CA SER A 58 -2.82 17.01 -13.32
C SER A 58 -2.55 16.03 -14.45
N TRP A 59 -2.35 14.74 -14.14
CA TRP A 59 -2.18 13.69 -15.14
C TRP A 59 -3.49 13.38 -15.85
N LEU A 60 -4.60 13.27 -15.11
CA LEU A 60 -5.92 13.02 -15.70
C LEU A 60 -6.38 14.14 -16.66
N LYS A 61 -5.96 15.38 -16.40
CA LYS A 61 -6.24 16.55 -17.25
C LYS A 61 -5.25 16.76 -18.40
N SER A 62 -4.21 15.93 -18.51
CA SER A 62 -3.22 16.07 -19.57
C SER A 62 -3.76 15.59 -20.93
N ASP A 63 -3.10 15.97 -22.01
CA ASP A 63 -3.47 15.55 -23.38
C ASP A 63 -3.32 14.03 -23.60
N ASP A 64 -2.51 13.36 -22.79
CA ASP A 64 -2.25 11.91 -22.82
C ASP A 64 -2.37 11.32 -21.40
N PRO A 65 -3.59 11.21 -20.85
CA PRO A 65 -3.79 10.80 -19.48
C PRO A 65 -3.43 9.31 -19.31
N PRO A 66 -2.74 8.94 -18.22
CA PRO A 66 -2.41 7.54 -17.95
C PRO A 66 -3.67 6.72 -17.72
N ARG A 67 -3.70 5.50 -18.28
CA ARG A 67 -4.81 4.56 -18.06
C ARG A 67 -4.79 3.91 -16.68
N PHE A 68 -3.63 3.89 -16.02
CA PHE A 68 -3.44 3.33 -14.69
C PHE A 68 -2.60 4.29 -13.84
N VAL A 69 -3.09 4.58 -12.64
CA VAL A 69 -2.43 5.42 -11.65
C VAL A 69 -2.41 4.67 -10.32
N ALA A 70 -1.23 4.56 -9.71
CA ALA A 70 -1.07 4.04 -8.37
C ALA A 70 -0.72 5.19 -7.42
N LEU A 71 -1.58 5.42 -6.43
CA LEU A 71 -1.39 6.41 -5.37
C LEU A 71 -1.23 5.67 -4.04
N TYR A 72 -0.14 5.95 -3.34
CA TYR A 72 0.13 5.41 -2.00
C TYR A 72 0.01 6.51 -0.95
N ILE A 73 -0.59 6.19 0.18
CA ILE A 73 -0.69 7.01 1.39
C ILE A 73 -0.13 6.18 2.53
N ASP A 74 0.85 6.72 3.25
CA ASP A 74 1.60 6.03 4.31
C ASP A 74 0.85 5.97 5.66
N GLN A 75 -0.09 6.89 5.87
CA GLN A 75 -1.02 6.81 6.99
C GLN A 75 -2.19 5.87 6.64
N PRO A 76 -2.79 5.18 7.63
CA PRO A 76 -2.62 5.35 9.07
C PRO A 76 -1.57 4.42 9.71
N ASP A 77 -0.84 3.62 8.92
CA ASP A 77 0.06 2.57 9.40
C ASP A 77 1.07 3.08 10.43
N TRP A 78 1.74 4.20 10.14
CA TRP A 78 2.72 4.80 11.04
C TRP A 78 2.15 5.08 12.44
N LYS A 79 0.94 5.66 12.51
CA LYS A 79 0.26 5.94 13.77
C LYS A 79 -0.22 4.66 14.46
N GLY A 80 -0.59 3.66 13.68
CA GLY A 80 -0.86 2.31 14.16
C GLY A 80 0.35 1.72 14.86
N HIS A 81 1.54 1.74 14.24
CA HIS A 81 2.78 1.26 14.86
C HIS A 81 3.13 2.01 16.15
N SER A 82 3.01 3.35 16.15
CA SER A 82 3.41 4.14 17.31
C SER A 82 2.45 4.00 18.50
N GLY A 83 1.14 4.01 18.26
CA GLY A 83 0.13 4.06 19.32
C GLY A 83 -0.60 2.74 19.59
N GLY A 84 -0.63 1.84 18.61
CA GLY A 84 -1.46 0.63 18.62
C GLY A 84 -2.78 0.79 17.90
N ALA A 85 -3.33 -0.34 17.43
CA ALA A 85 -4.56 -0.48 16.67
C ALA A 85 -5.83 0.04 17.39
N LEU A 86 -5.79 0.21 18.71
CA LEU A 86 -6.92 0.71 19.52
C LEU A 86 -6.63 2.08 20.15
N SER A 87 -5.59 2.77 19.69
CA SER A 87 -5.23 4.09 20.20
C SER A 87 -6.11 5.18 19.60
N GLN A 88 -6.31 6.24 20.39
CA GLN A 88 -6.98 7.45 19.93
C GLN A 88 -6.24 8.09 18.74
N GLU A 89 -4.90 8.04 18.74
CA GLU A 89 -4.05 8.57 17.68
C GLU A 89 -4.21 7.80 16.36
N TYR A 90 -4.32 6.48 16.42
CA TYR A 90 -4.60 5.66 15.23
C TYR A 90 -6.00 5.93 14.67
N LYS A 91 -7.00 6.06 15.55
CA LYS A 91 -8.36 6.47 15.16
C LYS A 91 -8.34 7.82 14.43
N GLU A 92 -7.73 8.84 15.03
CA GLU A 92 -7.62 10.17 14.44
C GLU A 92 -6.88 10.14 13.10
N SER A 93 -5.87 9.26 12.97
CA SER A 93 -5.15 9.07 11.70
C SER A 93 -6.01 8.44 10.62
N ILE A 94 -6.87 7.48 10.96
CA ILE A 94 -7.84 6.89 10.01
C ILE A 94 -8.81 7.97 9.54
N GLU A 95 -9.40 8.73 10.46
CA GLU A 95 -10.31 9.84 10.16
C GLU A 95 -9.62 10.94 9.34
N GLN A 96 -8.32 11.13 9.55
CA GLN A 96 -7.50 12.05 8.75
C GLN A 96 -7.30 11.54 7.32
N VAL A 97 -6.97 10.26 7.12
CA VAL A 97 -6.80 9.67 5.77
C VAL A 97 -8.11 9.73 5.00
N ASP A 98 -9.22 9.39 5.65
CA ASP A 98 -10.55 9.48 5.05
C ASP A 98 -10.84 10.91 4.58
N ARG A 99 -10.71 11.91 5.44
CA ARG A 99 -11.02 13.30 5.08
C ARG A 99 -10.04 13.90 4.07
N ASP A 100 -8.73 13.78 4.33
CA ASP A 100 -7.70 14.57 3.64
C ASP A 100 -7.17 13.87 2.37
N ALA A 101 -7.36 12.56 2.21
CA ALA A 101 -6.95 11.82 1.02
C ALA A 101 -8.15 11.24 0.24
N VAL A 102 -9.03 10.47 0.89
CA VAL A 102 -10.19 9.86 0.21
C VAL A 102 -11.19 10.93 -0.19
N GLY A 103 -11.67 11.73 0.77
CA GLY A 103 -12.61 12.82 0.55
C GLY A 103 -12.08 13.82 -0.46
N TYR A 104 -10.85 14.30 -0.26
CA TYR A 104 -10.22 15.25 -1.20
C TYR A 104 -10.11 14.70 -2.63
N LEU A 105 -9.72 13.43 -2.82
CA LEU A 105 -9.69 12.82 -4.16
C LEU A 105 -11.09 12.77 -4.78
N LEU A 106 -12.10 12.37 -4.03
CA LEU A 106 -13.47 12.28 -4.51
C LEU A 106 -14.02 13.67 -4.88
N ASP A 107 -13.79 14.68 -4.05
CA ASP A 107 -14.17 16.07 -4.31
C ASP A 107 -13.52 16.58 -5.60
N GLN A 108 -12.21 16.35 -5.79
CA GLN A 108 -11.51 16.76 -7.01
C GLN A 108 -12.01 16.02 -8.26
N LEU A 109 -12.33 14.74 -8.15
CA LEU A 109 -12.93 13.98 -9.26
C LEU A 109 -14.33 14.51 -9.61
N GLU A 110 -15.11 14.93 -8.64
CA GLU A 110 -16.43 15.54 -8.88
C GLU A 110 -16.32 16.93 -9.51
N GLU A 111 -15.53 17.82 -8.91
CA GLU A 111 -15.30 19.20 -9.40
C GLU A 111 -14.80 19.23 -10.86
N GLU A 112 -13.91 18.30 -11.22
CA GLU A 112 -13.32 18.19 -12.55
C GLU A 112 -14.11 17.26 -13.49
N SER A 113 -15.31 16.80 -13.08
CA SER A 113 -16.21 15.95 -13.87
C SER A 113 -15.56 14.63 -14.34
N PHE A 114 -14.72 14.03 -13.50
CA PHE A 114 -14.12 12.71 -13.68
C PHE A 114 -14.79 11.60 -12.87
N ILE A 115 -15.61 11.92 -11.86
CA ILE A 115 -16.16 10.93 -10.90
C ILE A 115 -16.91 9.75 -11.58
N ASP A 116 -17.60 10.01 -12.69
CA ASP A 116 -18.31 8.98 -13.47
C ASP A 116 -17.49 8.39 -14.63
N LYS A 117 -16.24 8.83 -14.81
CA LYS A 117 -15.35 8.43 -15.91
C LYS A 117 -14.19 7.55 -15.45
N VAL A 118 -13.87 7.55 -14.16
CA VAL A 118 -12.76 6.77 -13.59
C VAL A 118 -13.28 5.67 -12.69
N ASN A 119 -12.56 4.54 -12.68
CA ASN A 119 -12.75 3.48 -11.69
C ASN A 119 -11.72 3.68 -10.58
N VAL A 120 -12.14 4.11 -9.40
CA VAL A 120 -11.29 4.26 -8.21
C VAL A 120 -11.45 3.03 -7.34
N ILE A 121 -10.33 2.51 -6.84
CA ILE A 121 -10.28 1.37 -5.93
C ILE A 121 -9.38 1.77 -4.76
N PHE A 122 -9.95 1.80 -3.56
CA PHE A 122 -9.24 1.98 -2.30
C PHE A 122 -9.00 0.62 -1.67
N VAL A 123 -7.75 0.32 -1.36
CA VAL A 123 -7.34 -0.93 -0.71
C VAL A 123 -6.31 -0.64 0.38
N SER A 124 -6.15 -1.60 1.30
CA SER A 124 -4.96 -1.67 2.14
C SER A 124 -4.12 -2.91 1.81
N ASP A 125 -2.85 -2.84 2.10
CA ASP A 125 -1.91 -3.96 1.99
C ASP A 125 -2.05 -4.95 3.17
N HIS A 126 -2.28 -4.44 4.38
CA HIS A 126 -2.44 -5.25 5.57
C HIS A 126 -3.33 -4.60 6.65
N ASN A 127 -3.34 -5.25 7.82
CA ASN A 127 -4.04 -4.85 9.03
C ASN A 127 -3.07 -4.26 10.09
N MET A 128 -3.57 -4.03 11.30
CA MET A 128 -2.79 -3.61 12.46
C MET A 128 -3.28 -4.31 13.74
N VAL A 129 -2.36 -4.86 14.53
CA VAL A 129 -2.66 -5.59 15.79
C VAL A 129 -1.83 -5.03 16.94
N ASN A 130 -2.41 -4.97 18.14
CA ASN A 130 -1.70 -4.49 19.34
C ASN A 130 -0.62 -5.47 19.83
N THR A 131 0.59 -4.96 19.96
CA THR A 131 1.71 -5.57 20.68
C THR A 131 1.94 -4.85 22.01
N SER A 132 2.70 -5.44 22.93
CA SER A 132 3.03 -4.79 24.21
C SER A 132 4.33 -5.27 24.81
N SER A 133 4.93 -4.47 25.68
CA SER A 133 6.16 -4.84 26.41
C SER A 133 6.00 -6.04 27.35
N LYS A 134 4.77 -6.49 27.61
CA LYS A 134 4.45 -7.69 28.40
C LYS A 134 4.37 -8.97 27.57
N ARG A 135 4.35 -8.85 26.23
CA ARG A 135 4.20 -9.96 25.29
C ARG A 135 5.41 -9.99 24.36
N VAL A 136 6.57 -10.23 24.96
CA VAL A 136 7.86 -10.22 24.28
C VAL A 136 8.59 -11.53 24.55
N ILE A 137 9.12 -12.12 23.49
CA ILE A 137 10.00 -13.29 23.52
C ILE A 137 11.41 -12.82 23.14
N LEU A 138 12.38 -13.11 23.99
CA LEU A 138 13.78 -12.77 23.78
C LEU A 138 14.56 -14.01 23.33
N LEU A 139 15.10 -13.99 22.12
CA LEU A 139 15.76 -15.15 21.51
C LEU A 139 17.06 -15.53 22.24
N ASP A 140 17.80 -14.56 22.78
CA ASP A 140 19.04 -14.77 23.53
C ASP A 140 18.88 -15.61 24.80
N GLN A 141 17.66 -15.81 25.29
CA GLN A 141 17.35 -16.74 26.37
C GLN A 141 17.39 -18.22 25.93
N TYR A 142 17.34 -18.49 24.63
CA TYR A 142 17.20 -19.83 24.06
C TYR A 142 18.30 -20.18 23.04
N ILE A 143 18.80 -19.20 22.29
CA ILE A 143 19.80 -19.39 21.22
C ILE A 143 20.90 -18.34 21.27
N ASP A 144 22.13 -18.76 20.95
CA ASP A 144 23.31 -17.88 20.92
C ASP A 144 23.27 -16.98 19.68
N SER A 145 23.27 -15.66 19.89
CA SER A 145 23.21 -14.65 18.82
C SER A 145 24.41 -14.67 17.87
N SER A 146 25.52 -15.32 18.23
CA SER A 146 26.67 -15.52 17.34
C SER A 146 26.45 -16.62 16.28
N THR A 147 25.37 -17.40 16.40
CA THR A 147 25.11 -18.57 15.54
C THR A 147 24.19 -18.29 14.36
N TYR A 148 23.62 -17.08 14.26
CA TYR A 148 22.67 -16.72 13.21
C TYR A 148 22.64 -15.21 12.93
N THR A 149 22.01 -14.86 11.81
CA THR A 149 21.56 -13.49 11.53
C THR A 149 20.04 -13.43 11.63
N LEU A 150 19.53 -12.49 12.43
CA LEU A 150 18.11 -12.16 12.49
C LEU A 150 17.82 -11.04 11.49
N THR A 151 17.15 -11.35 10.38
CA THR A 151 16.86 -10.34 9.34
C THR A 151 15.52 -9.64 9.54
N GLU A 152 14.61 -10.24 10.32
CA GLU A 152 13.33 -9.63 10.72
C GLU A 152 13.04 -9.95 12.18
N SER A 153 12.42 -9.01 12.89
CA SER A 153 12.03 -9.12 14.30
C SER A 153 10.71 -8.38 14.55
N GLY A 154 10.04 -8.67 15.67
CA GLY A 154 8.72 -8.15 15.98
C GLY A 154 7.65 -9.22 15.82
N SER A 155 6.64 -8.97 14.99
CA SER A 155 5.54 -9.90 14.68
C SER A 155 5.96 -11.17 13.94
N ILE A 156 7.18 -11.19 13.40
CA ILE A 156 7.82 -12.32 12.72
C ILE A 156 9.30 -12.36 13.10
N GLY A 157 9.90 -13.56 13.09
CA GLY A 157 11.34 -13.74 13.23
C GLY A 157 11.91 -14.51 12.04
N HIS A 158 12.79 -13.87 11.27
CA HIS A 158 13.48 -14.49 10.14
C HIS A 158 14.92 -14.81 10.51
N ILE A 159 15.20 -16.10 10.72
CA ILE A 159 16.51 -16.56 11.19
C ILE A 159 17.27 -17.20 10.03
N TRP A 160 18.46 -16.68 9.78
CA TRP A 160 19.47 -17.23 8.87
C TRP A 160 20.60 -17.86 9.67
N PRO A 161 20.61 -19.19 9.86
CA PRO A 161 21.67 -19.87 10.58
C PRO A 161 23.03 -19.74 9.89
N ASN A 162 24.10 -19.66 10.68
CA ASN A 162 25.45 -19.90 10.19
C ASN A 162 25.59 -21.37 9.77
N GLU A 163 26.66 -21.68 9.02
CA GLU A 163 26.92 -23.03 8.53
C GLU A 163 26.93 -24.05 9.70
N GLY A 164 26.16 -25.14 9.53
CA GLY A 164 26.03 -26.20 10.53
C GLY A 164 25.16 -25.87 11.76
N LYS A 165 24.56 -24.67 11.85
CA LYS A 165 23.81 -24.23 13.05
C LYS A 165 22.30 -24.40 12.99
N LEU A 166 21.74 -24.80 11.84
CA LEU A 166 20.29 -24.90 11.64
C LEU A 166 19.61 -25.80 12.68
N ASP A 167 20.05 -27.05 12.82
CA ASP A 167 19.41 -28.00 13.73
C ASP A 167 19.63 -27.63 15.21
N GLU A 168 20.79 -27.05 15.54
CA GLU A 168 21.06 -26.56 16.90
C GLU A 168 20.05 -25.48 17.30
N ILE A 169 19.88 -24.47 16.46
CA ILE A 169 18.94 -23.35 16.67
C ILE A 169 17.51 -23.88 16.72
N TYR A 170 17.09 -24.66 15.72
CA TYR A 170 15.74 -25.19 15.64
C TYR A 170 15.40 -26.02 16.89
N ASN A 171 16.29 -26.94 17.29
CA ASN A 171 16.06 -27.78 18.47
C ASN A 171 16.00 -26.95 19.76
N ASN A 172 16.85 -25.93 19.90
CA ASN A 172 16.81 -25.05 21.07
C ASN A 172 15.50 -24.25 21.16
N LEU A 173 14.94 -23.84 20.02
CA LEU A 173 13.65 -23.16 19.95
C LEU A 173 12.41 -24.09 19.93
N THR A 174 12.57 -25.41 20.05
CA THR A 174 11.45 -26.39 20.00
C THR A 174 11.45 -27.45 21.12
N LYS A 175 12.44 -27.43 22.02
CA LYS A 175 12.54 -28.34 23.19
C LYS A 175 11.38 -28.14 24.19
N PRO A 176 11.11 -29.09 25.12
CA PRO A 176 10.04 -29.02 26.15
C PRO A 176 10.12 -27.88 27.20
N LYS A 177 10.88 -26.81 26.94
CA LYS A 177 10.89 -25.52 27.65
C LYS A 177 10.89 -24.38 26.63
N THR A 178 10.20 -24.59 25.52
CA THR A 178 9.99 -23.60 24.48
C THR A 178 9.43 -22.32 25.05
N PRO A 179 9.74 -21.16 24.44
CA PRO A 179 8.99 -19.96 24.73
C PRO A 179 7.51 -20.27 24.47
N ASP A 180 6.66 -20.08 25.49
CA ASP A 180 5.22 -20.05 25.26
C ASP A 180 4.92 -18.96 24.21
N HIS A 181 3.83 -19.13 23.46
CA HIS A 181 3.40 -18.19 22.41
C HIS A 181 4.34 -18.07 21.21
N LEU A 182 5.02 -19.16 20.86
CA LEU A 182 5.92 -19.24 19.71
C LEU A 182 5.72 -20.54 18.93
N THR A 183 5.55 -20.43 17.62
CA THR A 183 5.68 -21.55 16.68
C THR A 183 6.92 -21.37 15.82
N VAL A 184 7.69 -22.44 15.62
CA VAL A 184 8.93 -22.39 14.83
C VAL A 184 8.88 -23.44 13.74
N TYR A 185 9.05 -22.98 12.50
CA TYR A 185 9.07 -23.82 11.32
C TYR A 185 10.48 -23.86 10.73
N LYS A 186 10.92 -25.04 10.32
CA LYS A 186 11.88 -25.10 9.21
C LYS A 186 11.14 -24.71 7.94
N LYS A 187 11.87 -24.18 6.97
CA LYS A 187 11.31 -23.71 5.70
C LYS A 187 10.40 -24.73 5.01
N GLU A 188 10.82 -25.99 4.98
CA GLU A 188 10.07 -27.11 4.39
C GLU A 188 8.72 -27.37 5.08
N ASP A 189 8.64 -27.06 6.37
CA ASP A 189 7.50 -27.33 7.25
C ASP A 189 6.53 -26.15 7.35
N ILE A 190 6.82 -25.02 6.69
CA ILE A 190 5.89 -23.89 6.61
C ILE A 190 4.57 -24.38 5.99
N PRO A 191 3.40 -24.03 6.57
CA PRO A 191 2.10 -24.46 6.07
C PRO A 191 1.91 -24.19 4.57
N GLU A 192 1.38 -25.18 3.84
CA GLU A 192 1.21 -25.09 2.39
C GLU A 192 0.28 -23.94 1.99
N ASP A 193 -0.78 -23.71 2.77
CA ASP A 193 -1.78 -22.67 2.51
C ASP A 193 -1.20 -21.25 2.62
N TYR A 194 -0.01 -21.07 3.20
CA TYR A 194 0.68 -19.76 3.18
C TYR A 194 1.32 -19.49 1.83
N HIS A 195 1.52 -20.53 1.00
CA HIS A 195 2.26 -20.47 -0.26
C HIS A 195 3.63 -19.78 -0.13
N TRP A 196 4.27 -19.91 1.03
CA TRP A 196 5.43 -19.12 1.45
C TRP A 196 6.63 -20.01 1.84
N LYS A 197 7.09 -20.87 0.94
CA LYS A 197 8.33 -21.66 1.15
C LYS A 197 9.16 -21.93 -0.09
N HIS A 198 8.57 -21.80 -1.28
CA HIS A 198 9.24 -22.10 -2.56
C HIS A 198 10.03 -20.92 -3.14
N ASN A 199 10.82 -20.23 -2.31
CA ASN A 199 11.72 -19.18 -2.79
C ASN A 199 13.01 -19.14 -1.98
N ARG A 200 14.17 -18.94 -2.63
CA ARG A 200 15.48 -18.85 -1.95
C ARG A 200 15.57 -17.72 -0.90
N ARG A 201 14.71 -16.71 -0.98
CA ARG A 201 14.65 -15.58 -0.02
C ARG A 201 13.88 -15.89 1.26
N ILE A 202 13.14 -17.01 1.30
CA ILE A 202 12.48 -17.45 2.53
C ILE A 202 13.55 -18.02 3.47
N PRO A 203 13.64 -17.56 4.73
CA PRO A 203 14.67 -17.97 5.67
C PRO A 203 14.60 -19.48 5.94
N PRO A 204 15.73 -20.13 6.28
CA PRO A 204 15.73 -21.54 6.68
C PRO A 204 14.90 -21.82 7.93
N ILE A 205 14.78 -20.84 8.84
CA ILE A 205 13.95 -20.92 10.05
C ILE A 205 13.02 -19.71 10.09
N TYR A 206 11.72 -20.00 10.18
CA TYR A 206 10.67 -19.02 10.41
C TYR A 206 10.14 -19.14 11.83
N VAL A 207 10.18 -18.03 12.55
CA VAL A 207 9.64 -17.89 13.90
C VAL A 207 8.36 -17.08 13.83
N GLU A 208 7.26 -17.70 14.23
CA GLU A 208 5.91 -17.15 14.23
C GLU A 208 5.42 -17.02 15.67
N PRO A 209 5.56 -15.84 16.29
CA PRO A 209 4.92 -15.60 17.59
C PRO A 209 3.40 -15.62 17.46
N ASP A 210 2.70 -15.96 18.54
CA ASP A 210 1.25 -15.81 18.60
C ASP A 210 0.84 -14.35 18.31
N VAL A 211 -0.38 -14.17 17.83
CA VAL A 211 -0.90 -12.83 17.47
C VAL A 211 -0.78 -11.86 18.66
N GLY A 212 -0.13 -10.72 18.41
CA GLY A 212 0.12 -9.69 19.42
C GLY A 212 1.34 -9.93 20.33
N TRP A 213 2.10 -11.01 20.12
CA TRP A 213 3.42 -11.24 20.71
C TRP A 213 4.55 -10.83 19.77
N SER A 214 5.65 -10.34 20.32
CA SER A 214 6.80 -9.90 19.55
C SER A 214 8.06 -10.68 19.90
N VAL A 215 8.84 -11.04 18.88
CA VAL A 215 10.15 -11.69 19.04
C VAL A 215 11.25 -10.66 18.81
N PHE A 216 12.20 -10.60 19.75
CA PHE A 216 13.37 -9.73 19.64
C PHE A 216 14.63 -10.52 19.94
N MET A 217 15.78 -10.04 19.45
CA MET A 217 17.05 -10.70 19.66
C MET A 217 17.42 -10.72 21.15
N SER A 218 17.31 -9.57 21.82
CA SER A 218 17.65 -9.40 23.24
C SER A 218 16.92 -8.22 23.85
N ASN A 219 16.99 -8.08 25.18
CA ASN A 219 16.39 -6.95 25.88
C ASN A 219 16.98 -5.59 25.44
N ALA A 220 18.22 -5.56 24.91
CA ALA A 220 18.84 -4.35 24.38
C ALA A 220 18.17 -3.85 23.09
N THR A 221 17.43 -4.72 22.40
CA THR A 221 16.67 -4.38 21.17
C THR A 221 15.21 -4.05 21.43
N VAL A 222 14.77 -4.14 22.69
CA VAL A 222 13.40 -3.80 23.10
C VAL A 222 13.37 -2.38 23.63
N GLU A 223 12.35 -1.62 23.25
CA GLU A 223 12.11 -0.31 23.84
C GLU A 223 11.91 -0.42 25.36
N PRO A 224 12.62 0.39 26.17
CA PRO A 224 12.51 0.32 27.62
C PRO A 224 11.14 0.79 28.12
N GLY A 225 10.69 0.20 29.23
CA GLY A 225 9.48 0.63 29.93
C GLY A 225 8.20 -0.11 29.52
N LYS A 226 7.05 0.48 29.90
CA LYS A 226 5.73 -0.06 29.57
C LYS A 226 5.20 0.61 28.31
N TRP A 227 4.87 -0.19 27.31
CA TRP A 227 4.32 0.31 26.04
C TRP A 227 3.26 -0.65 25.49
N VAL A 228 2.36 -0.07 24.70
CA VAL A 228 1.46 -0.74 23.77
C VAL A 228 1.71 -0.10 22.41
N ARG A 229 1.89 -0.92 21.38
CA ARG A 229 2.21 -0.50 20.02
C ARG A 229 1.39 -1.29 19.03
N GLY A 230 1.44 -0.92 17.76
CA GLY A 230 0.90 -1.72 16.66
C GLY A 230 2.01 -2.52 15.99
N ASN A 231 1.65 -3.67 15.41
CA ASN A 231 2.46 -4.32 14.40
C ASN A 231 1.53 -5.14 13.47
N HIS A 232 2.08 -5.70 12.41
CA HIS A 232 1.39 -6.55 11.44
C HIS A 232 2.37 -7.60 10.88
N GLY A 233 1.88 -8.57 10.10
CA GLY A 233 2.72 -9.62 9.48
C GLY A 233 2.41 -11.04 9.91
N TRP A 234 1.49 -11.23 10.85
CA TRP A 234 0.92 -12.56 11.13
C TRP A 234 0.09 -13.05 9.94
N PRO A 235 -0.05 -14.39 9.78
CA PRO A 235 -1.01 -14.98 8.87
C PRO A 235 -2.42 -14.38 9.08
N PRO A 236 -3.07 -13.83 8.04
CA PRO A 236 -4.36 -13.14 8.19
C PRO A 236 -5.45 -14.01 8.84
N GLN A 237 -5.45 -15.32 8.56
CA GLN A 237 -6.39 -16.28 9.12
C GLN A 237 -6.22 -16.44 10.64
N LYS A 238 -5.01 -16.25 11.17
CA LYS A 238 -4.74 -16.30 12.61
C LYS A 238 -5.04 -14.97 13.29
N ALA A 239 -4.74 -13.86 12.62
CA ALA A 239 -4.98 -12.53 13.15
C ALA A 239 -6.46 -12.13 13.10
N GLU A 240 -7.27 -12.80 12.27
CA GLU A 240 -8.68 -12.49 12.00
C GLU A 240 -8.88 -11.02 11.58
N THR A 241 -7.89 -10.46 10.89
CA THR A 241 -7.94 -9.10 10.42
C THR A 241 -7.33 -9.02 9.02
N TYR A 242 -8.04 -8.30 8.15
CA TYR A 242 -7.89 -8.37 6.70
C TYR A 242 -7.84 -6.97 6.10
N SER A 243 -7.36 -6.89 4.87
CA SER A 243 -7.33 -5.63 4.12
C SER A 243 -8.72 -5.15 3.74
N ILE A 244 -8.85 -3.84 3.54
CA ILE A 244 -10.08 -3.23 3.04
C ILE A 244 -10.14 -3.26 1.51
N LEU A 245 -11.36 -3.17 0.97
CA LEU A 245 -11.61 -2.76 -0.41
C LEU A 245 -12.85 -1.88 -0.46
N PHE A 246 -12.73 -0.72 -1.08
CA PHE A 246 -13.84 0.12 -1.53
C PHE A 246 -13.62 0.48 -2.99
N ALA A 247 -14.66 0.41 -3.81
CA ALA A 247 -14.53 0.73 -5.22
C ALA A 247 -15.73 1.54 -5.70
N GLN A 248 -15.47 2.52 -6.56
CA GLN A 248 -16.47 3.36 -7.19
C GLN A 248 -16.07 3.67 -8.63
N GLY A 249 -17.04 3.72 -9.53
CA GLY A 249 -16.82 4.10 -10.92
C GLY A 249 -17.83 3.49 -11.88
N PRO A 250 -17.70 3.76 -13.19
CA PRO A 250 -18.64 3.30 -14.20
C PRO A 250 -18.76 1.78 -14.28
N ALA A 251 -17.70 1.02 -13.97
CA ALA A 251 -17.70 -0.43 -14.06
C ALA A 251 -18.41 -1.13 -12.87
N PHE A 252 -18.46 -0.48 -11.69
CA PHE A 252 -18.90 -1.11 -10.44
C PHE A 252 -20.39 -0.88 -10.15
N LYS A 253 -21.05 -1.87 -9.55
CA LYS A 253 -22.41 -1.73 -9.01
C LYS A 253 -22.44 -0.69 -7.88
N VAL A 254 -23.56 0.02 -7.75
CA VAL A 254 -23.77 1.03 -6.70
C VAL A 254 -24.37 0.37 -5.47
N GLY A 255 -23.82 0.67 -4.28
CA GLY A 255 -24.33 0.18 -3.00
C GLY A 255 -24.29 -1.34 -2.84
N TYR A 256 -23.37 -2.01 -3.55
CA TYR A 256 -23.25 -3.46 -3.55
C TYR A 256 -22.19 -3.93 -2.55
N GLU A 257 -22.58 -4.84 -1.65
CA GLU A 257 -21.67 -5.52 -0.74
C GLU A 257 -21.31 -6.89 -1.32
N ILE A 258 -20.00 -7.15 -1.44
CA ILE A 258 -19.45 -8.39 -1.99
C ILE A 258 -18.98 -9.30 -0.86
N GLU A 259 -19.04 -10.62 -1.08
CA GLU A 259 -18.47 -11.61 -0.16
C GLU A 259 -16.92 -11.50 -0.09
N PRO A 260 -16.27 -11.97 1.00
CA PRO A 260 -14.82 -11.91 1.12
C PRO A 260 -14.08 -12.65 -0.01
N PHE A 261 -12.94 -12.11 -0.44
CA PHE A 261 -12.09 -12.69 -1.49
C PHE A 261 -10.60 -12.38 -1.24
N SER A 262 -9.72 -12.94 -2.06
CA SER A 262 -8.27 -12.82 -1.89
C SER A 262 -7.72 -11.52 -2.51
N ILE A 263 -6.75 -10.88 -1.86
CA ILE A 263 -6.03 -9.73 -2.45
C ILE A 263 -5.35 -10.09 -3.80
N LEU A 264 -5.09 -11.38 -4.04
CA LEU A 264 -4.56 -11.87 -5.31
C LEU A 264 -5.51 -11.62 -6.49
N ASP A 265 -6.81 -11.49 -6.22
CA ASP A 265 -7.85 -11.28 -7.22
C ASP A 265 -7.83 -9.82 -7.75
N LEU A 266 -7.11 -8.90 -7.08
CA LEU A 266 -7.00 -7.50 -7.52
C LEU A 266 -6.24 -7.36 -8.85
N TYR A 267 -5.20 -8.16 -9.09
CA TYR A 267 -4.43 -8.08 -10.34
C TYR A 267 -5.27 -8.41 -11.59
N PRO A 268 -5.96 -9.57 -11.67
CA PRO A 268 -6.81 -9.86 -12.82
C PRO A 268 -8.00 -8.90 -12.91
N MET A 269 -8.54 -8.41 -11.79
CA MET A 269 -9.55 -7.35 -11.77
C MET A 269 -9.07 -6.07 -12.45
N MET A 270 -7.88 -5.58 -12.08
CA MET A 270 -7.30 -4.38 -12.69
C MET A 270 -7.01 -4.59 -14.18
N CYS A 271 -6.57 -5.79 -14.59
CA CYS A 271 -6.38 -6.11 -16.00
C CYS A 271 -7.70 -6.04 -16.79
N ASP A 272 -8.78 -6.60 -16.24
CA ASP A 272 -10.12 -6.58 -16.84
C ASP A 272 -10.64 -5.15 -17.00
N LEU A 273 -10.55 -4.32 -15.95
CA LEU A 273 -10.92 -2.89 -15.99
C LEU A 273 -10.12 -2.08 -17.02
N LEU A 274 -8.87 -2.46 -17.28
CA LEU A 274 -7.99 -1.83 -18.26
C LEU A 274 -8.15 -2.40 -19.68
N GLY A 275 -8.97 -3.43 -19.86
CA GLY A 275 -9.14 -4.15 -21.13
C GLY A 275 -7.85 -4.82 -21.62
N ILE A 276 -7.03 -5.34 -20.72
CA ILE A 276 -5.78 -6.04 -21.04
C ILE A 276 -5.81 -7.49 -20.57
N GLU A 277 -5.14 -8.37 -21.31
CA GLU A 277 -5.01 -9.77 -20.93
C GLU A 277 -4.07 -9.91 -19.72
N PRO A 278 -4.51 -10.53 -18.62
CA PRO A 278 -3.64 -10.76 -17.47
C PRO A 278 -2.54 -11.77 -17.80
N ARG A 279 -1.34 -11.54 -17.28
CA ARG A 279 -0.27 -12.56 -17.29
C ARG A 279 -0.59 -13.69 -16.30
N PRO A 280 0.07 -14.86 -16.40
CA PRO A 280 -0.11 -15.94 -15.43
C PRO A 280 0.02 -15.44 -14.00
N ASN A 281 -1.02 -15.70 -13.20
CA ASN A 281 -1.16 -15.25 -11.82
C ASN A 281 -2.05 -16.22 -11.03
N ASN A 282 -2.18 -16.01 -9.73
CA ASN A 282 -2.93 -16.90 -8.82
C ASN A 282 -4.29 -16.35 -8.41
N GLY A 283 -4.72 -15.21 -8.96
CA GLY A 283 -6.02 -14.61 -8.68
C GLY A 283 -7.17 -15.24 -9.47
N SER A 284 -8.38 -15.06 -8.98
CA SER A 284 -9.63 -15.55 -9.58
C SER A 284 -10.61 -14.41 -9.84
N MET A 285 -11.30 -14.48 -10.98
CA MET A 285 -12.38 -13.53 -11.32
C MET A 285 -13.77 -14.00 -10.85
N SER A 286 -13.90 -15.17 -10.22
CA SER A 286 -15.20 -15.78 -9.91
C SER A 286 -16.05 -14.96 -8.94
N ILE A 287 -15.43 -14.37 -7.91
CA ILE A 287 -16.08 -13.49 -6.95
C ILE A 287 -16.10 -12.06 -7.51
N ILE A 288 -14.95 -11.58 -7.99
CA ILE A 288 -14.77 -10.22 -8.52
C ILE A 288 -15.82 -9.83 -9.56
N LYS A 289 -16.16 -10.70 -10.52
CA LYS A 289 -17.15 -10.35 -11.56
C LYS A 289 -18.53 -9.98 -11.00
N LYS A 290 -18.86 -10.38 -9.78
CA LYS A 290 -20.15 -10.08 -9.15
C LYS A 290 -20.31 -8.59 -8.80
N MET A 291 -19.22 -7.84 -8.59
CA MET A 291 -19.30 -6.40 -8.30
C MET A 291 -19.43 -5.52 -9.54
N TYR A 292 -19.25 -6.06 -10.75
CA TYR A 292 -19.43 -5.28 -11.97
C TYR A 292 -20.91 -5.11 -12.30
N LYS A 293 -21.24 -3.97 -12.93
CA LYS A 293 -22.54 -3.79 -13.56
C LYS A 293 -22.71 -4.87 -14.63
N GLU A 294 -23.94 -5.35 -14.80
CA GLU A 294 -24.25 -6.20 -15.94
C GLU A 294 -24.00 -5.38 -17.22
N GLU A 295 -23.37 -5.97 -18.23
CA GLU A 295 -23.34 -5.33 -19.54
C GLU A 295 -24.78 -5.08 -19.97
N GLU A 296 -25.14 -3.83 -20.23
CA GLU A 296 -26.40 -3.54 -20.92
C GLU A 296 -26.33 -4.28 -22.25
N SER A 297 -27.06 -5.39 -22.35
CA SER A 297 -27.33 -6.02 -23.64
C SER A 297 -27.87 -4.92 -24.53
N PRO A 298 -27.26 -4.62 -25.69
CA PRO A 298 -27.82 -3.62 -26.59
C PRO A 298 -29.25 -4.05 -26.85
N THR A 299 -30.19 -3.21 -26.43
CA THR A 299 -31.62 -3.44 -26.62
C THR A 299 -31.82 -3.90 -28.05
N ALA A 300 -32.48 -5.05 -28.22
CA ALA A 300 -32.80 -5.63 -29.50
C ALA A 300 -33.68 -4.64 -30.28
N GLY A 301 -33.05 -3.69 -30.98
CA GLY A 301 -33.75 -2.51 -31.44
C GLY A 301 -32.89 -1.47 -32.15
N GLN A 302 -31.76 -1.85 -32.75
CA GLN A 302 -31.12 -1.14 -33.88
C GLN A 302 -29.87 -1.89 -34.38
N ARG A 303 -30.05 -3.13 -34.87
CA ARG A 303 -29.11 -3.64 -35.88
C ARG A 303 -29.59 -3.14 -37.23
N SER A 304 -29.07 -1.99 -37.68
CA SER A 304 -29.04 -1.73 -39.12
C SER A 304 -28.14 -2.79 -39.74
N VAL A 305 -28.75 -3.81 -40.34
CA VAL A 305 -28.03 -4.78 -41.16
C VAL A 305 -27.54 -4.01 -42.39
N VAL A 306 -26.29 -3.57 -42.36
CA VAL A 306 -25.58 -3.19 -43.59
C VAL A 306 -25.27 -4.49 -44.31
N THR A 307 -26.16 -4.88 -45.21
CA THR A 307 -25.89 -5.97 -46.16
C THR A 307 -24.81 -5.49 -47.12
N TRP A 308 -23.59 -5.99 -46.94
CA TRP A 308 -22.56 -5.89 -47.98
C TRP A 308 -22.95 -6.84 -49.12
N SER A 309 -23.58 -6.29 -50.16
CA SER A 309 -23.78 -7.03 -51.40
C SER A 309 -22.42 -7.21 -52.09
N SER A 310 -21.96 -8.46 -52.17
CA SER A 310 -20.75 -8.89 -52.86
C SER A 310 -20.91 -8.79 -54.37
N ARG A 311 -20.79 -7.58 -54.92
CA ARG A 311 -20.61 -7.33 -56.36
C ARG A 311 -19.73 -6.11 -56.61
N ALA A 312 -18.42 -6.27 -56.48
CA ALA A 312 -17.42 -5.49 -57.21
C ALA A 312 -16.05 -6.18 -57.10
N LEU A 313 -15.90 -7.30 -57.81
CA LEU A 313 -14.60 -7.94 -58.00
C LEU A 313 -14.43 -8.29 -59.48
N VAL A 314 -14.30 -7.28 -60.35
CA VAL A 314 -13.72 -7.42 -61.69
C VAL A 314 -13.12 -6.08 -62.11
N ALA A 315 -11.95 -6.16 -62.74
CA ALA A 315 -11.20 -5.14 -63.48
C ALA A 315 -10.16 -4.33 -62.69
N CYS A 316 -8.93 -4.86 -62.64
CA CYS A 316 -7.83 -4.31 -63.44
C CYS A 316 -6.53 -5.12 -63.20
N THR A 317 -6.33 -6.15 -64.02
CA THR A 317 -5.00 -6.71 -64.32
C THR A 317 -4.49 -6.06 -65.60
N ALA A 318 -3.36 -5.36 -65.54
CA ALA A 318 -2.17 -5.57 -66.40
C ALA A 318 -1.26 -4.33 -66.45
N ALA A 319 0.05 -4.63 -66.47
CA ALA A 319 1.18 -3.80 -66.95
C ALA A 319 1.72 -2.79 -65.90
N VAL A 320 3.01 -2.70 -65.55
CA VAL A 320 4.28 -3.10 -66.20
C VAL A 320 5.36 -3.32 -65.12
N VAL A 321 6.27 -4.24 -65.43
CA VAL A 321 7.53 -4.65 -64.78
C VAL A 321 8.57 -3.52 -64.66
N ALA A 322 9.45 -3.61 -63.63
CA ALA A 322 10.77 -2.96 -63.43
C ALA A 322 10.79 -2.12 -62.12
N LEU A 323 11.74 -2.22 -61.18
CA LEU A 323 13.15 -2.62 -61.23
C LEU A 323 13.61 -3.09 -59.84
N ILE A 324 14.57 -4.02 -59.88
CA ILE A 324 15.38 -4.56 -58.80
C ILE A 324 16.55 -3.59 -58.49
N SER A 325 16.87 -3.46 -57.19
CA SER A 325 18.15 -3.14 -56.55
C SER A 325 19.10 -2.08 -57.14
N LEU A 326 19.32 -1.03 -56.35
CA LEU A 326 20.65 -0.60 -55.89
C LEU A 326 20.57 -0.25 -54.40
#